data_AF-A0A7W8JGM2-F1
#
_entry.id   AF-A0A7W8JGM2-F1
#
_cell.length_a   1.000
_cell.length_b   1.000
_cell.length_c   1.000
_cell.angle_alpha   90.00
_cell.angle_beta   90.00
_cell.angle_gamma   90.00
#
_symmetry.space_group_name_H-M   'P 1'
#
loop_
_entity.id
_entity.type
_entity.pdbx_description
1 polymer ?
#
loop_
_entity_poly.entity_id
_entity_poly.type
_entity_poly.pdbx_seq_one_letter_code
_entity_poly.pdbx_strand_id
1 'polypeptide(L)'
;MDEQGGLQKEAMTRSERRKRKQRFVFVCLLFVVSACVVGAWGVAKQKTSEQKVIEQFIIALRQEDVHTLKQFIDAPLEEKASLLPLFAYLRKHPEGYDQIRKELERQKDDRVYIKGLTSTPPIFLMKLSQGTYKFEPALYHVYVRTNEQGARIFVNNTYVGKTNTSLMKVGEYVPGLYEVKMVTDEREQTKRMSLFGGERTRIVHFDSN
;
A
#
# COMPACT_ATOMS: atom_id res chain seq x y z
N MET A 1 67.01 -26.95 57.19
CA MET A 1 68.01 -26.64 56.16
C MET A 1 67.84 -27.68 55.07
N ASP A 2 67.33 -27.43 53.87
CA ASP A 2 66.79 -26.26 53.16
C ASP A 2 65.84 -26.86 52.07
N GLU A 3 64.64 -26.33 51.84
CA GLU A 3 64.31 -25.49 50.67
C GLU A 3 64.82 -26.08 49.32
N GLN A 4 64.00 -26.40 48.31
CA GLN A 4 63.06 -25.53 47.61
C GLN A 4 62.19 -26.33 46.65
N GLY A 5 60.92 -25.91 46.53
CA GLY A 5 60.03 -26.30 45.44
C GLY A 5 60.49 -25.73 44.09
N GLY A 6 60.25 -26.49 43.03
CA GLY A 6 60.58 -26.10 41.66
C GLY A 6 59.48 -26.52 40.70
N LEU A 7 58.56 -25.59 40.45
CA LEU A 7 57.55 -25.55 39.40
C LEU A 7 57.89 -26.39 38.13
N GLN A 8 57.17 -27.50 37.91
CA GLN A 8 56.97 -28.06 36.58
C GLN A 8 56.10 -27.09 35.76
N LYS A 9 56.74 -26.11 35.12
CA LYS A 9 56.12 -25.43 33.97
C LYS A 9 56.43 -26.27 32.75
N GLU A 10 55.45 -27.09 32.35
CA GLU A 10 55.46 -27.78 31.07
C GLU A 10 55.81 -26.79 29.95
N ALA A 11 56.99 -26.96 29.37
CA ALA A 11 57.47 -26.17 28.25
C ALA A 11 56.69 -26.59 26.99
N MET A 12 55.51 -25.99 26.81
CA MET A 12 54.66 -26.19 25.63
C MET A 12 55.47 -25.92 24.34
N THR A 13 55.58 -26.93 23.50
CA THR A 13 56.43 -26.90 22.29
C THR A 13 55.91 -25.87 21.26
N ARG A 14 56.83 -25.31 20.46
CA ARG A 14 56.53 -24.24 19.49
C ARG A 14 55.44 -24.62 18.46
N SER A 15 55.25 -25.93 18.21
CA SER A 15 54.22 -26.50 17.34
C SER A 15 52.82 -26.52 17.99
N GLU A 16 52.73 -26.76 19.30
CA GLU A 16 51.47 -26.76 20.06
C GLU A 16 50.93 -25.33 20.23
N ARG A 17 51.81 -24.35 20.41
CA ARG A 17 51.42 -22.92 20.40
C ARG A 17 50.79 -22.50 19.07
N ARG A 18 51.30 -22.99 17.93
CA ARG A 18 50.73 -22.72 16.60
C ARG A 18 49.35 -23.36 16.44
N LYS A 19 49.19 -24.63 16.83
CA LYS A 19 47.89 -25.33 16.77
C LYS A 19 46.83 -24.67 17.66
N ARG A 20 47.21 -24.20 18.86
CA ARG A 20 46.30 -23.49 19.77
C ARG A 20 45.90 -22.11 19.23
N LYS A 21 46.84 -21.35 18.64
CA LYS A 21 46.55 -20.07 17.98
C LYS A 21 45.63 -20.25 16.77
N GLN A 22 45.86 -21.28 15.96
CA GLN A 22 45.07 -21.59 14.77
C GLN A 22 43.65 -22.03 15.15
N ARG A 23 43.49 -22.84 16.21
CA ARG A 23 42.19 -23.18 16.79
C ARG A 23 41.46 -21.94 17.34
N PHE A 24 42.17 -21.03 18.01
CA PHE A 24 41.57 -19.81 18.56
C PHE A 24 41.09 -18.86 17.46
N VAL A 25 41.88 -18.68 16.39
CA VAL A 25 41.46 -17.90 15.21
C VAL A 25 40.23 -18.53 14.57
N PHE A 26 40.19 -19.85 14.43
CA PHE A 26 39.05 -20.55 13.83
C PHE A 26 37.76 -20.39 14.66
N VAL A 27 37.87 -20.44 16.00
CA VAL A 27 36.74 -20.22 16.91
C VAL A 27 36.24 -18.77 16.84
N CYS A 28 37.13 -17.78 16.81
CA CYS A 28 36.73 -16.37 16.64
C CYS A 28 36.04 -16.15 15.28
N LEU A 29 36.53 -16.78 14.22
CA LEU A 29 35.96 -16.65 12.88
C LEU A 29 34.55 -17.25 12.80
N LEU A 30 34.33 -18.41 13.45
CA LEU A 30 33.00 -19.01 13.59
C LEU A 30 32.04 -18.13 14.40
N PHE A 31 32.52 -17.47 15.46
CA PHE A 31 31.71 -16.58 16.28
C PHE A 31 31.28 -15.31 15.50
N VAL A 32 32.19 -14.74 14.71
CA VAL A 32 31.89 -13.59 13.84
C VAL A 32 30.89 -13.98 12.75
N VAL A 33 31.07 -15.12 12.09
CA VAL A 33 30.11 -15.61 11.09
C VAL A 33 28.74 -15.87 11.71
N SER A 34 28.68 -16.47 12.91
CA SER A 34 27.44 -16.68 13.64
C SER A 34 26.74 -15.36 14.00
N ALA A 35 27.48 -14.37 14.51
CA ALA A 35 26.93 -13.06 14.81
C ALA A 35 26.42 -12.32 13.55
N CYS A 36 27.13 -12.44 12.42
CA CYS A 36 26.68 -11.90 11.14
C CYS A 36 25.41 -12.59 10.61
N VAL A 37 25.29 -13.92 10.76
CA VAL A 37 24.09 -14.67 10.38
C VAL A 37 22.91 -14.28 11.28
N VAL A 38 23.09 -14.20 12.60
CA VAL A 38 22.02 -13.79 13.53
C VAL A 38 21.58 -12.34 13.27
N GLY A 39 22.52 -11.42 13.01
CA GLY A 39 22.24 -10.04 12.64
C GLY A 39 21.46 -9.92 11.31
N ALA A 40 21.84 -10.72 10.30
CA ALA A 40 21.13 -10.77 9.03
C ALA A 40 19.71 -11.33 9.17
N TRP A 41 19.49 -12.33 10.02
CA TRP A 41 18.16 -12.91 10.28
C TRP A 41 17.23 -11.95 11.05
N GLY A 42 17.77 -11.16 11.98
CA GLY A 42 17.00 -10.13 12.70
C GLY A 42 16.52 -8.99 11.80
N VAL A 43 17.35 -8.54 10.85
CA VAL A 43 17.00 -7.50 9.88
C VAL A 43 16.08 -8.04 8.76
N ALA A 44 16.18 -9.32 8.41
CA ALA A 44 15.30 -9.95 7.43
C ALA A 44 13.84 -10.05 7.90
N LYS A 45 13.58 -10.44 9.16
CA LYS A 45 12.21 -10.66 9.66
C LYS A 45 11.30 -9.42 9.58
N GLN A 46 11.84 -8.22 9.81
CA GLN A 46 11.04 -7.00 9.75
C GLN A 46 10.75 -6.58 8.31
N LYS A 47 11.73 -6.70 7.40
CA LYS A 47 11.57 -6.45 5.95
C LYS A 47 10.63 -7.44 5.26
N THR A 48 10.52 -8.68 5.76
CA THR A 48 9.61 -9.70 5.20
C THR A 48 8.14 -9.45 5.52
N SER A 49 7.82 -8.84 6.68
CA SER A 49 6.42 -8.72 7.13
C SER A 49 5.59 -7.78 6.27
N GLU A 50 6.10 -6.58 5.96
CA GLU A 50 5.38 -5.59 5.14
C GLU A 50 5.24 -6.04 3.69
N GLN A 51 6.32 -6.57 3.11
CA GLN A 51 6.31 -7.10 1.74
C GLN A 51 5.29 -8.21 1.60
N LYS A 52 5.21 -9.10 2.61
CA LYS A 52 4.20 -10.15 2.65
C LYS A 52 2.78 -9.60 2.75
N VAL A 53 2.56 -8.54 3.53
CA VAL A 53 1.23 -7.89 3.62
C VAL A 53 0.85 -7.22 2.31
N ILE A 54 1.77 -6.50 1.66
CA ILE A 54 1.54 -5.91 0.32
C ILE A 54 1.25 -7.02 -0.69
N GLU A 55 2.02 -8.10 -0.69
CA GLU A 55 1.82 -9.22 -1.61
C GLU A 55 0.45 -9.89 -1.41
N GLN A 56 0.08 -10.19 -0.17
CA GLN A 56 -1.24 -10.74 0.18
C GLN A 56 -2.38 -9.80 -0.23
N PHE A 57 -2.21 -8.49 -0.04
CA PHE A 57 -3.18 -7.49 -0.48
C PHE A 57 -3.34 -7.48 -2.00
N ILE A 58 -2.24 -7.51 -2.77
CA ILE A 58 -2.28 -7.56 -4.23
C ILE A 58 -2.92 -8.88 -4.73
N ILE A 59 -2.62 -10.01 -4.07
CA ILE A 59 -3.25 -11.29 -4.38
C ILE A 59 -4.76 -11.22 -4.15
N ALA A 60 -5.19 -10.69 -3.00
CA ALA A 60 -6.60 -10.53 -2.68
C ALA A 60 -7.32 -9.60 -3.67
N LEU A 61 -6.67 -8.52 -4.11
CA LEU A 61 -7.20 -7.65 -5.19
C LEU A 61 -7.38 -8.41 -6.51
N ARG A 62 -6.39 -9.22 -6.91
CA ARG A 62 -6.45 -10.01 -8.16
C ARG A 62 -7.51 -11.10 -8.12
N GLN A 63 -7.73 -11.69 -6.95
CA GLN A 63 -8.74 -12.72 -6.73
C GLN A 63 -10.14 -12.14 -6.44
N GLU A 64 -10.27 -10.82 -6.38
CA GLU A 64 -11.49 -10.12 -5.95
C GLU A 64 -12.01 -10.65 -4.59
N ASP A 65 -11.10 -11.08 -3.71
CA ASP A 65 -11.43 -11.63 -2.38
C ASP A 65 -11.79 -10.51 -1.40
N VAL A 66 -13.06 -10.09 -1.47
CA VAL A 66 -13.61 -9.01 -0.63
C VAL A 66 -13.46 -9.30 0.86
N HIS A 67 -13.55 -10.57 1.29
CA HIS A 67 -13.43 -10.93 2.70
C HIS A 67 -12.02 -10.63 3.21
N THR A 68 -11.00 -11.06 2.47
CA THR A 68 -9.60 -10.76 2.79
C THR A 68 -9.30 -9.26 2.67
N LEU A 69 -9.84 -8.59 1.65
CA LEU A 69 -9.64 -7.15 1.46
C LEU A 69 -10.22 -6.30 2.60
N LYS A 70 -11.36 -6.68 3.17
CA LYS A 70 -11.94 -6.03 4.36
C LYS A 70 -11.01 -6.08 5.57
N GLN A 71 -10.13 -7.08 5.66
CA GLN A 71 -9.15 -7.17 6.74
C GLN A 71 -7.97 -6.23 6.53
N PHE A 72 -7.69 -5.84 5.29
CA PHE A 72 -6.58 -4.96 4.95
C PHE A 72 -7.00 -3.49 4.79
N ILE A 73 -8.24 -3.21 4.40
CA ILE A 73 -8.71 -1.86 4.08
C ILE A 73 -9.28 -1.18 5.32
N ASP A 74 -8.74 0.01 5.64
CA ASP A 74 -9.20 0.86 6.75
C ASP A 74 -10.17 1.93 6.23
N ALA A 75 -11.33 1.47 5.76
CA ALA A 75 -12.44 2.33 5.36
C ALA A 75 -13.75 1.57 5.61
N PRO A 76 -14.85 2.27 5.94
CA PRO A 76 -16.17 1.65 6.02
C PRO A 76 -16.59 1.22 4.62
N LEU A 77 -16.22 0.00 4.22
CA LEU A 77 -16.66 -0.68 3.00
C LEU A 77 -18.12 -1.15 3.14
N GLU A 78 -18.99 -0.30 3.67
CA GLU A 78 -20.44 -0.49 3.64
C GLU A 78 -21.02 0.00 2.31
N GLU A 79 -22.29 -0.36 2.01
CA GLU A 79 -23.01 -0.35 0.72
C GLU A 79 -22.66 0.72 -0.33
N LYS A 80 -22.15 1.90 0.06
CA LYS A 80 -21.78 3.00 -0.82
C LYS A 80 -20.31 2.99 -1.29
N ALA A 81 -19.41 2.31 -0.60
CA ALA A 81 -17.98 2.18 -0.92
C ALA A 81 -17.64 0.77 -1.40
N SER A 82 -18.44 0.24 -2.33
CA SER A 82 -18.17 -1.04 -2.98
C SER A 82 -16.84 -1.01 -3.73
N LEU A 83 -16.06 -2.10 -3.66
CA LEU A 83 -14.83 -2.29 -4.44
C LEU A 83 -15.11 -2.71 -5.90
N LEU A 84 -16.38 -2.93 -6.28
CA LEU A 84 -16.74 -3.33 -7.64
C LEU A 84 -16.21 -2.36 -8.73
N PRO A 85 -16.28 -1.02 -8.57
CA PRO A 85 -15.68 -0.08 -9.51
C PRO A 85 -14.16 -0.27 -9.64
N LEU A 86 -13.47 -0.56 -8.54
CA LEU A 86 -12.03 -0.83 -8.53
C LEU A 86 -11.71 -2.10 -9.31
N PHE A 87 -12.43 -3.19 -9.05
CA PHE A 87 -12.24 -4.45 -9.77
C PHE A 87 -12.54 -4.30 -11.26
N ALA A 88 -13.60 -3.57 -11.63
CA ALA A 88 -13.91 -3.26 -13.01
C ALA A 88 -12.77 -2.49 -13.71
N TYR A 89 -12.14 -1.53 -13.00
CA TYR A 89 -10.96 -0.84 -13.50
C TYR A 89 -9.78 -1.80 -13.70
N LEU A 90 -9.41 -2.57 -12.66
CA LEU A 90 -8.24 -3.43 -12.67
C LEU A 90 -8.35 -4.61 -13.65
N ARG A 91 -9.56 -5.11 -13.92
CA ARG A 91 -9.79 -6.10 -14.99
C ARG A 91 -9.52 -5.52 -16.37
N LYS A 92 -9.81 -4.23 -16.59
CA LYS A 92 -9.55 -3.52 -17.85
C LYS A 92 -8.11 -3.01 -17.95
N HIS A 93 -7.47 -2.75 -16.81
CA HIS A 93 -6.15 -2.14 -16.66
C HIS A 93 -5.28 -2.99 -15.72
N PRO A 94 -4.79 -4.17 -16.16
CA PRO A 94 -4.00 -5.06 -15.32
C PRO A 94 -2.69 -4.42 -14.81
N GLU A 95 -2.15 -3.43 -15.51
CA GLU A 95 -1.03 -2.60 -15.07
C GLU A 95 -1.30 -1.89 -13.73
N GLY A 96 -2.57 -1.68 -13.39
CA GLY A 96 -2.98 -1.06 -12.13
C GLY A 96 -2.54 -1.84 -10.89
N TYR A 97 -2.45 -3.18 -10.97
CA TYR A 97 -1.94 -3.99 -9.86
C TYR A 97 -0.48 -3.67 -9.55
N ASP A 98 0.34 -3.54 -10.60
CA ASP A 98 1.77 -3.26 -10.46
C ASP A 98 2.01 -1.81 -10.02
N GLN A 99 1.16 -0.89 -10.48
CA GLN A 99 1.17 0.50 -10.01
C GLN A 99 0.86 0.57 -8.51
N ILE A 100 -0.20 -0.09 -8.03
CA ILE A 100 -0.56 -0.13 -6.60
C ILE A 100 0.61 -0.71 -5.80
N ARG A 101 1.17 -1.86 -6.22
CA ARG A 101 2.32 -2.49 -5.56
C ARG A 101 3.48 -1.51 -5.44
N LYS A 102 3.88 -0.88 -6.54
CA LYS A 102 5.01 0.05 -6.60
C LYS A 102 4.80 1.27 -5.72
N GLU A 103 3.58 1.81 -5.67
CA GLU A 103 3.24 2.94 -4.80
C GLU A 103 3.28 2.56 -3.33
N LEU A 104 2.77 1.38 -2.95
CA LEU A 104 2.85 0.87 -1.57
C LEU A 104 4.29 0.62 -1.14
N GLU A 105 5.12 0.04 -2.01
CA GLU A 105 6.53 -0.21 -1.74
C GLU A 105 7.35 1.09 -1.59
N ARG A 106 6.96 2.16 -2.27
CA ARG A 106 7.61 3.48 -2.17
C ARG A 106 7.26 4.24 -0.91
N GLN A 107 6.13 3.92 -0.28
CA GLN A 107 5.73 4.56 0.98
C GLN A 107 6.58 4.13 2.18
N LYS A 108 7.54 3.22 1.99
CA LYS A 108 8.51 2.76 3.01
C LYS A 108 9.51 3.82 3.44
N ASP A 109 9.79 4.81 2.59
CA ASP A 109 10.62 5.94 2.98
C ASP A 109 9.74 6.92 3.75
N ASP A 110 10.08 7.15 5.03
CA ASP A 110 9.42 8.07 6.00
C ASP A 110 9.22 9.52 5.52
N ARG A 111 9.47 9.82 4.24
CA ARG A 111 9.44 11.14 3.61
C ARG A 111 8.44 11.28 2.45
N VAL A 112 7.73 10.23 2.05
CA VAL A 112 7.14 10.20 0.68
C VAL A 112 5.67 10.67 0.59
N TYR A 113 4.88 10.60 1.67
CA TYR A 113 3.53 11.17 1.66
C TYR A 113 3.26 12.02 2.90
N ILE A 114 3.35 13.34 2.71
CA ILE A 114 2.84 14.31 3.68
C ILE A 114 1.54 14.86 3.09
N LYS A 115 0.43 14.60 3.78
CA LYS A 115 -0.90 15.08 3.40
C LYS A 115 -0.85 16.60 3.20
N GLY A 116 -1.10 17.06 1.96
CA GLY A 116 -1.08 18.47 1.59
C GLY A 116 0.22 19.00 0.98
N LEU A 117 1.29 18.19 0.89
CA LEU A 117 2.58 18.57 0.30
C LEU A 117 2.98 17.70 -0.90
N THR A 118 2.49 16.47 -1.00
CA THR A 118 2.72 15.61 -2.17
C THR A 118 1.78 16.01 -3.31
N SER A 119 2.33 16.32 -4.49
CA SER A 119 1.54 16.73 -5.67
C SER A 119 0.63 15.63 -6.22
N THR A 120 0.98 14.36 -5.99
CA THR A 120 0.20 13.20 -6.45
C THR A 120 0.03 12.21 -5.29
N PRO A 121 -1.15 12.12 -4.67
CA PRO A 121 -1.39 11.14 -3.61
C PRO A 121 -1.31 9.71 -4.16
N PRO A 122 -0.91 8.71 -3.36
CA PRO A 122 -0.97 7.32 -3.78
C PRO A 122 -2.42 6.84 -3.93
N ILE A 123 -2.63 5.72 -4.64
CA ILE A 123 -3.94 5.09 -4.82
C ILE A 123 -4.43 4.50 -3.49
N PHE A 124 -3.51 3.91 -2.73
CA PHE A 124 -3.72 3.44 -1.36
C PHE A 124 -2.64 4.01 -0.46
N LEU A 125 -3.04 4.56 0.69
CA LEU A 125 -2.15 4.97 1.75
C LEU A 125 -1.93 3.80 2.71
N MET A 126 -0.68 3.38 2.88
CA MET A 126 -0.30 2.35 3.84
C MET A 126 -0.13 2.95 5.23
N LYS A 127 -0.81 2.39 6.23
CA LYS A 127 -0.71 2.80 7.64
C LYS A 127 -0.44 1.60 8.53
N LEU A 128 0.38 1.79 9.56
CA LEU A 128 0.52 0.80 10.62
C LEU A 128 -0.56 1.08 11.68
N SER A 129 -1.52 0.17 11.83
CA SER A 129 -2.60 0.26 12.81
C SER A 129 -2.60 -1.00 13.68
N GLN A 130 -2.49 -0.82 15.00
CA GLN A 130 -2.50 -1.93 15.98
C GLN A 130 -1.50 -3.07 15.63
N GLY A 131 -0.31 -2.70 15.13
CA GLY A 131 0.74 -3.66 14.77
C GLY A 131 0.54 -4.38 13.43
N THR A 132 -0.48 -4.03 12.65
CA THR A 132 -0.73 -4.58 11.30
C THR A 132 -0.82 -3.47 10.27
N TYR A 133 -0.30 -3.70 9.06
CA TYR A 133 -0.45 -2.74 7.96
C TYR A 133 -1.88 -2.77 7.41
N LYS A 134 -2.44 -1.57 7.23
CA LYS A 134 -3.74 -1.33 6.62
C LYS A 134 -3.59 -0.37 5.44
N PHE A 135 -4.54 -0.44 4.51
CA PHE A 135 -4.53 0.35 3.28
C PHE A 135 -5.79 1.21 3.20
N GLU A 136 -5.63 2.52 3.25
CA GLU A 136 -6.73 3.47 3.07
C GLU A 136 -6.82 3.81 1.57
N PRO A 137 -7.97 3.56 0.91
CA PRO A 137 -8.15 3.94 -0.49
C PRO A 137 -8.22 5.45 -0.61
N ALA A 138 -7.63 5.99 -1.65
CA ALA A 138 -7.73 7.41 -1.90
C ALA A 138 -9.14 7.79 -2.41
N LEU A 139 -9.65 8.91 -1.89
CA LEU A 139 -10.97 9.41 -2.23
C LEU A 139 -10.89 10.48 -3.33
N TYR A 140 -11.80 10.38 -4.29
CA TYR A 140 -11.96 11.32 -5.39
C TYR A 140 -13.24 12.12 -5.21
N HIS A 141 -13.13 13.43 -5.17
CA HIS A 141 -14.26 14.35 -5.18
C HIS A 141 -14.75 14.53 -6.60
N VAL A 142 -15.96 14.05 -6.89
CA VAL A 142 -16.56 14.16 -8.21
C VAL A 142 -17.57 15.30 -8.22
N TYR A 143 -17.49 16.10 -9.28
CA TYR A 143 -18.40 17.19 -9.57
C TYR A 143 -19.01 17.00 -10.95
N VAL A 144 -20.26 17.44 -11.09
CA VAL A 144 -20.93 17.59 -12.37
C VAL A 144 -21.02 19.07 -12.71
N ARG A 145 -20.62 19.42 -13.94
CA ARG A 145 -20.78 20.76 -14.50
C ARG A 145 -21.79 20.72 -15.64
N THR A 146 -22.85 21.52 -15.55
CA THR A 146 -23.88 21.62 -16.59
C THR A 146 -24.67 22.92 -16.45
N ASN A 147 -25.35 23.34 -17.52
CA ASN A 147 -26.29 24.46 -17.50
C ASN A 147 -27.74 24.01 -17.23
N GLU A 148 -28.01 22.70 -17.27
CA GLU A 148 -29.33 22.14 -16.98
C GLU A 148 -29.68 22.27 -15.50
N GLN A 149 -30.81 22.90 -15.20
CA GLN A 149 -31.34 23.02 -13.84
C GLN A 149 -32.39 21.93 -13.57
N GLY A 150 -32.39 21.36 -12.37
CA GLY A 150 -33.35 20.32 -11.95
C GLY A 150 -33.09 18.93 -12.53
N ALA A 151 -32.02 18.75 -13.32
CA ALA A 151 -31.65 17.47 -13.91
C ALA A 151 -31.28 16.46 -12.82
N ARG A 152 -31.78 15.23 -12.93
CA ARG A 152 -31.46 14.14 -11.99
C ARG A 152 -30.11 13.55 -12.35
N ILE A 153 -29.22 13.46 -11.37
CA ILE A 153 -27.90 12.86 -11.52
C ILE A 153 -27.89 11.49 -10.85
N PHE A 154 -27.30 10.53 -11.56
CA PHE A 154 -27.04 9.18 -11.08
C PHE A 154 -25.56 8.86 -11.25
N VAL A 155 -25.01 8.12 -10.28
CA VAL A 155 -23.67 7.52 -10.39
C VAL A 155 -23.81 6.02 -10.20
N ASN A 156 -23.36 5.23 -11.18
CA ASN A 156 -23.59 3.78 -11.25
C ASN A 156 -25.05 3.41 -10.95
N ASN A 157 -25.99 4.09 -11.63
CA ASN A 157 -27.45 3.96 -11.45
C ASN A 157 -28.00 4.34 -10.07
N THR A 158 -27.17 4.77 -9.12
CA THR A 158 -27.62 5.29 -7.84
C THR A 158 -27.95 6.77 -7.97
N TYR A 159 -29.16 7.17 -7.61
CA TYR A 159 -29.55 8.58 -7.58
C TYR A 159 -28.75 9.33 -6.51
N VAL A 160 -28.07 10.40 -6.91
CA VAL A 160 -27.21 11.19 -6.02
C VAL A 160 -27.75 12.60 -5.76
N GLY A 161 -28.67 13.08 -6.59
CA GLY A 161 -29.33 14.37 -6.39
C GLY A 161 -29.81 15.01 -7.69
N LYS A 162 -30.27 16.26 -7.58
CA LYS A 162 -30.66 17.09 -8.72
C LYS A 162 -29.74 18.30 -8.85
N THR A 163 -29.47 18.73 -10.07
CA THR A 163 -28.67 19.93 -10.34
C THR A 163 -29.39 21.17 -9.83
N ASN A 164 -28.70 21.93 -8.99
CA ASN A 164 -29.18 23.20 -8.41
C ASN A 164 -28.20 24.37 -8.67
N THR A 165 -26.98 24.06 -9.10
CA THR A 165 -25.91 25.01 -9.46
C THR A 165 -25.23 24.52 -10.73
N SER A 166 -24.51 25.41 -11.42
CA SER A 166 -23.76 25.05 -12.62
C SER A 166 -22.58 24.09 -12.36
N LEU A 167 -22.12 24.00 -11.10
CA LEU A 167 -21.13 23.05 -10.63
C LEU A 167 -21.61 22.45 -9.30
N MET A 168 -21.95 21.16 -9.33
CA MET A 168 -22.53 20.44 -8.19
C MET A 168 -21.59 19.30 -7.76
N LYS A 169 -21.27 19.20 -6.46
CA LYS A 169 -20.56 18.03 -5.91
C LYS A 169 -21.52 16.85 -5.86
N VAL A 170 -21.14 15.72 -6.47
CA VAL A 170 -21.98 14.51 -6.53
C VAL A 170 -21.54 13.41 -5.58
N GLY A 171 -20.37 13.55 -4.96
CA GLY A 171 -19.91 12.66 -3.90
C GLY A 171 -18.41 12.44 -3.87
N GLU A 172 -18.02 11.48 -3.05
CA GLU A 172 -16.66 11.00 -2.88
C GLU A 172 -16.61 9.52 -3.21
N TYR A 173 -15.67 9.15 -4.07
CA TYR A 173 -15.60 7.81 -4.65
C TYR A 173 -14.20 7.24 -4.50
N VAL A 174 -14.13 5.94 -4.23
CA VAL A 174 -12.86 5.19 -4.24
C VAL A 174 -12.33 5.04 -5.67
N PRO A 175 -11.08 4.59 -5.87
CA PRO A 175 -10.56 4.39 -7.23
C PRO A 175 -11.40 3.34 -7.97
N GLY A 176 -11.66 3.56 -9.26
CA GLY A 176 -12.45 2.65 -10.08
C GLY A 176 -13.04 3.26 -11.35
N LEU A 177 -13.80 2.44 -12.07
CA LEU A 177 -14.61 2.86 -13.21
C LEU A 177 -16.05 3.17 -12.78
N TYR A 178 -16.53 4.34 -13.20
CA TYR A 178 -17.87 4.82 -12.87
C TYR A 178 -18.58 5.33 -14.10
N GLU A 179 -19.90 5.29 -14.03
CA GLU A 179 -20.82 5.89 -14.98
C GLU A 179 -21.59 7.02 -14.30
N VAL A 180 -21.57 8.21 -14.88
CA VAL A 180 -22.40 9.34 -14.46
C VAL A 180 -23.46 9.56 -15.50
N LYS A 181 -24.71 9.63 -15.06
CA LYS A 181 -25.86 9.82 -15.91
C LYS A 181 -26.62 11.07 -15.46
N MET A 182 -26.96 11.92 -16.43
CA MET A 182 -27.81 13.09 -16.26
C MET A 182 -29.12 12.83 -17.00
N VAL A 183 -30.25 12.97 -16.28
CA VAL A 183 -31.60 12.74 -16.81
C VAL A 183 -32.44 14.00 -16.61
N THR A 184 -32.87 14.61 -17.71
CA THR A 184 -33.90 15.65 -17.74
C THR A 184 -35.23 15.05 -18.20
N ASP A 185 -36.27 15.87 -18.36
CA ASP A 185 -37.54 15.41 -18.90
C ASP A 185 -37.46 15.13 -20.42
N GLU A 186 -36.50 15.77 -21.10
CA GLU A 186 -36.35 15.69 -22.56
C GLU A 186 -35.26 14.71 -23.01
N ARG A 187 -34.23 14.49 -22.18
CA ARG A 187 -33.05 13.71 -22.60
C ARG A 187 -32.33 13.01 -21.45
N GLU A 188 -31.61 11.96 -21.83
CA GLU A 188 -30.66 11.25 -20.99
C GLU A 188 -29.27 11.32 -21.61
N GLN A 189 -28.26 11.70 -20.82
CA GLN A 189 -26.86 11.70 -21.20
C GLN A 189 -26.05 10.86 -20.22
N THR A 190 -25.14 10.05 -20.74
CA THR A 190 -24.29 9.16 -19.93
C THR A 190 -22.83 9.40 -20.27
N LYS A 191 -21.99 9.60 -19.25
CA LYS A 191 -20.54 9.75 -19.38
C LYS A 191 -19.82 8.79 -18.44
N ARG A 192 -18.80 8.11 -18.97
CA ARG A 192 -17.93 7.23 -18.18
C ARG A 192 -16.76 8.03 -17.61
N MET A 193 -16.38 7.73 -16.38
CA MET A 193 -15.21 8.31 -15.73
C MET A 193 -14.33 7.22 -15.12
N SER A 194 -13.02 7.46 -15.17
CA SER A 194 -12.01 6.60 -14.55
C SER A 194 -11.33 7.39 -13.44
N LEU A 195 -11.31 6.83 -12.24
CA LEU A 195 -10.72 7.43 -11.05
C LEU A 195 -9.57 6.52 -10.61
N PHE A 196 -8.33 6.84 -10.99
CA PHE A 196 -7.17 6.01 -10.63
C PHE A 196 -5.86 6.81 -10.71
N GLY A 197 -5.07 6.80 -9.62
CA GLY A 197 -3.94 7.71 -9.43
C GLY A 197 -4.31 9.20 -9.56
N GLY A 198 -3.30 10.07 -9.62
CA GLY A 198 -3.45 11.45 -10.11
C GLY A 198 -4.29 12.40 -9.24
N GLU A 199 -4.95 13.34 -9.94
CA GLU A 199 -5.77 14.41 -9.36
C GLU A 199 -7.01 13.86 -8.66
N ARG A 200 -7.32 14.41 -7.48
CA ARG A 200 -8.43 13.95 -6.62
C ARG A 200 -9.74 14.68 -6.87
N THR A 201 -9.74 15.68 -7.74
CA THR A 201 -10.94 16.36 -8.19
C THR A 201 -11.25 15.91 -9.61
N ARG A 202 -12.47 15.47 -9.86
CA ARG A 202 -12.94 15.13 -11.20
C ARG A 202 -14.18 15.92 -11.55
N ILE A 203 -14.14 16.63 -12.67
CA ILE A 203 -15.29 17.38 -13.19
C ILE A 203 -15.81 16.68 -14.44
N VAL A 204 -17.04 16.19 -14.36
CA VAL A 204 -17.78 15.63 -15.50
C VAL A 204 -18.62 16.74 -16.11
N HIS A 205 -18.28 17.13 -17.34
CA HIS A 205 -19.00 18.17 -18.07
C HIS A 205 -20.17 17.52 -18.80
N PHE A 206 -21.38 18.06 -18.67
CA PHE A 206 -22.52 17.72 -19.51
C PHE A 206 -22.92 18.97 -20.29
N ASP A 207 -22.71 18.92 -21.59
CA ASP A 207 -22.93 20.04 -22.49
C ASP A 207 -24.41 20.08 -22.88
N SER A 208 -24.99 21.27 -22.82
CA SER A 208 -26.28 21.55 -23.45
C SER A 208 -26.04 21.82 -24.93
N ASN A 209 -26.28 20.81 -25.76
CA ASN A 209 -26.68 21.05 -27.15
C ASN A 209 -27.98 21.84 -27.16
#